data_AF-A0A537UV96-F1
#
_entry.id   AF-A0A537UV96-F1
#
_cell.length_a   1.000
_cell.length_b   1.000
_cell.length_c   1.000
_cell.angle_alpha   90.00
_cell.angle_beta   90.00
_cell.angle_gamma   90.00
#
_symmetry.space_group_name_H-M   'P 1'
#
loop_
_entity.id
_entity.type
_entity.pdbx_description
1 polymer ?
#
loop_
_entity_poly.entity_id
_entity_poly.type
_entity_poly.pdbx_seq_one_letter_code
_entity_poly.pdbx_strand_id
1 'polypeptide(L)' 'HNSGEGYAFLADEVLALDPGNPTLAARLVQPLGQWRRYDAARQGLMRAQLDRILATPGLSPNTYEMVSKSLAE' A
#
# COMPACT_ATOMS: atom_id res chain seq x y z
N HIS A 1 12.53 4.60 -13.69
CA HIS A 1 12.95 3.74 -12.55
C HIS A 1 12.01 2.54 -12.51
N ASN A 2 12.53 1.33 -12.77
CA ASN A 2 11.74 0.09 -12.92
C ASN A 2 11.91 -0.88 -11.74
N SER A 3 12.65 -0.51 -10.69
CA SER A 3 13.06 -1.43 -9.61
C SER A 3 11.98 -1.66 -8.54
N GLY A 4 10.95 -0.82 -8.45
CA GLY A 4 9.89 -0.94 -7.42
C GLY A 4 10.29 -0.44 -6.03
N GLU A 5 11.52 0.05 -5.85
CA GLU A 5 12.02 0.60 -4.58
C GLU A 5 11.13 1.71 -4.02
N GLY A 6 10.60 2.58 -4.88
CA GLY A 6 9.67 3.62 -4.44
C GLY A 6 8.36 3.07 -3.88
N TYR A 7 7.89 1.92 -4.37
CA TYR A 7 6.70 1.27 -3.83
C TYR A 7 6.98 0.60 -2.49
N ALA A 8 8.14 -0.04 -2.37
CA ALA A 8 8.58 -0.66 -1.13
C ALA A 8 8.77 0.39 -0.03
N PHE A 9 9.45 1.50 -0.34
CA PHE A 9 9.61 2.64 0.56
C PHE A 9 8.25 3.17 1.05
N LEU A 10 7.30 3.38 0.12
CA LEU A 10 5.97 3.87 0.49
C LEU A 10 5.23 2.89 1.41
N ALA A 11 5.37 1.58 1.19
CA ALA A 11 4.80 0.58 2.07
C ALA A 11 5.45 0.56 3.45
N ASP A 12 6.77 0.73 3.53
CA ASP A 12 7.49 0.83 4.81
C ASP A 12 7.00 2.05 5.62
N GLU A 13 6.82 3.19 4.96
CA GLU A 13 6.29 4.41 5.60
C GLU A 13 4.84 4.23 6.08
N VAL A 14 3.98 3.55 5.30
CA VAL A 14 2.61 3.20 5.73
C VAL A 14 2.66 2.38 7.01
N LEU A 15 3.49 1.34 7.06
CA LEU A 15 3.60 0.45 8.22
C LEU A 15 4.21 1.14 9.45
N ALA A 16 5.17 2.04 9.24
CA ALA A 16 5.76 2.82 10.32
C ALA A 16 4.77 3.82 10.93
N LEU A 17 3.92 4.43 10.09
CA LEU A 17 2.96 5.45 10.51
C LEU A 17 1.67 4.87 11.08
N ASP A 18 1.24 3.69 10.62
CA ASP A 18 -0.06 3.11 10.97
C ASP A 18 -0.34 3.03 12.49
N PRO A 19 0.60 2.62 13.36
CA PRO A 19 0.35 2.54 14.80
C PRO A 19 0.07 3.89 15.48
N GLY A 20 0.64 4.98 14.96
CA GLY A 20 0.54 6.32 15.56
C GLY A 20 -0.39 7.28 14.82
N ASN A 21 -0.59 7.08 13.52
CA ASN A 21 -1.40 7.94 12.67
C ASN A 21 -2.05 7.15 11.51
N PRO A 22 -3.05 6.30 11.82
CA PRO A 22 -3.69 5.43 10.83
C PRO A 22 -4.41 6.19 9.71
N THR A 23 -4.86 7.42 9.96
CA THR A 23 -5.46 8.29 8.94
C THR A 23 -4.44 8.73 7.90
N LEU A 24 -3.22 9.10 8.34
CA LEU A 24 -2.14 9.48 7.43
C LEU A 24 -1.61 8.25 6.68
N ALA A 25 -1.42 7.13 7.36
CA ALA A 25 -1.00 5.87 6.75
C ALA A 25 -1.94 5.46 5.61
N ALA A 26 -3.26 5.47 5.83
CA ALA A 26 -4.24 5.18 4.78
C ALA A 26 -4.15 6.13 3.57
N ARG A 27 -3.86 7.42 3.77
CA ARG A 27 -3.69 8.36 2.63
C ARG A 27 -2.48 7.99 1.78
N LEU A 28 -1.40 7.49 2.39
CA LEU A 28 -0.20 7.04 1.71
C LEU A 28 -0.41 5.73 0.92
N VAL A 29 -1.51 5.01 1.15
CA VAL A 29 -1.90 3.84 0.35
C VAL A 29 -2.46 4.25 -1.02
N GLN A 30 -3.09 5.43 -1.14
CA GLN A 30 -3.79 5.84 -2.37
C GLN A 30 -2.93 5.82 -3.65
N PRO A 31 -1.64 6.23 -3.65
CA PRO A 31 -0.78 6.10 -4.82
C PRO A 31 -0.55 4.64 -5.22
N LEU A 32 -0.41 3.73 -4.24
CA LEU A 32 -0.29 2.28 -4.50
C LEU A 32 -1.59 1.69 -5.04
N GLY A 33 -2.74 2.18 -4.59
CA GLY A 33 -4.06 1.73 -5.05
C GLY A 33 -4.37 2.02 -6.53
N GLN A 34 -3.66 2.96 -7.16
CA GLN A 34 -3.83 3.26 -8.59
C GLN A 34 -3.08 2.28 -9.52
N TRP A 35 -2.65 1.13 -9.00
CA TRP A 35 -1.84 0.14 -9.72
C TRP A 35 -2.42 -0.25 -11.08
N ARG A 36 -3.75 -0.40 -11.22
CA ARG A 36 -4.43 -0.76 -12.49
C ARG A 36 -4.13 0.17 -13.67
N ARG A 37 -3.71 1.42 -13.41
CA ARG A 37 -3.39 2.40 -14.45
C ARG A 37 -1.99 2.22 -15.07
N TYR A 38 -1.16 1.34 -14.50
CA TYR A 38 0.21 1.13 -14.95
C TYR A 38 0.34 -0.15 -15.78
N ASP A 39 1.50 -0.40 -16.39
CA ASP A 39 1.75 -1.66 -17.10
C ASP A 39 1.89 -2.86 -16.15
N ALA A 40 1.80 -4.07 -16.69
CA ALA A 40 1.75 -5.32 -15.93
C ALA A 40 2.93 -5.49 -14.95
N ALA A 41 4.13 -5.01 -15.32
CA ALA A 41 5.29 -5.11 -14.43
C ALA A 41 5.10 -4.24 -13.18
N ARG A 42 4.68 -2.97 -13.37
CA ARG A 42 4.41 -2.06 -12.23
C ARG A 42 3.18 -2.47 -11.44
N GLN A 43 2.14 -2.99 -12.09
CA GLN A 43 0.97 -3.55 -11.41
C GLN A 43 1.37 -4.63 -10.40
N GLY A 44 2.21 -5.58 -10.82
CA GLY A 44 2.70 -6.65 -9.95
C GLY A 44 3.48 -6.11 -8.75
N LEU A 45 4.38 -5.15 -8.96
CA LEU A 45 5.18 -4.56 -7.89
C LEU A 45 4.31 -3.80 -6.86
N MET A 46 3.35 -3.00 -7.32
CA MET A 46 2.48 -2.22 -6.44
C MET A 46 1.50 -3.13 -5.68
N ARG A 47 0.91 -4.13 -6.34
CA ARG A 47 0.05 -5.12 -5.69
C ARG A 47 0.79 -5.92 -4.62
N ALA A 48 2.02 -6.35 -4.90
CA ALA A 48 2.83 -7.05 -3.91
C ALA A 48 3.05 -6.22 -2.64
N GLN A 49 3.18 -4.91 -2.75
CA GLN A 49 3.28 -4.03 -1.59
C GLN A 49 1.95 -3.83 -0.86
N LEU A 50 0.82 -3.74 -1.58
CA LEU A 50 -0.51 -3.73 -0.96
C LEU A 50 -0.80 -5.02 -0.19
N ASP A 51 -0.50 -6.19 -0.78
CA ASP A 51 -0.64 -7.49 -0.12
C ASP A 51 0.27 -7.58 1.13
N ARG A 52 1.50 -7.06 1.04
CA ARG A 52 2.42 -6.99 2.18
C ARG A 52 1.86 -6.15 3.33
N ILE A 53 1.29 -4.97 3.02
CA ILE A 53 0.67 -4.12 4.05
C ILE A 53 -0.51 -4.86 4.69
N LEU A 54 -1.40 -5.43 3.87
CA LEU A 54 -2.59 -6.14 4.34
C LEU A 54 -2.27 -7.34 5.24
N ALA A 55 -1.17 -8.03 4.97
CA ALA A 55 -0.70 -9.16 5.77
C ALA A 55 -0.07 -8.76 7.11
N THR A 56 0.06 -7.47 7.42
CA THR A 56 0.70 -7.01 8.65
C THR A 56 -0.21 -7.26 9.87
N PRO A 57 0.26 -8.00 10.89
CA PRO A 57 -0.49 -8.19 12.11
C PRO A 57 -0.68 -6.87 12.86
N GLY A 58 -1.89 -6.63 13.36
CA GLY A 58 -2.20 -5.41 14.11
C GLY A 58 -2.37 -4.16 13.25
N LEU A 59 -2.48 -4.31 11.92
CA LEU A 59 -2.83 -3.21 11.02
C LEU A 59 -4.12 -2.53 11.48
N SER A 60 -4.12 -1.20 11.54
CA SER A 60 -5.28 -0.45 11.96
C SER A 60 -6.47 -0.69 11.02
N PRO A 61 -7.72 -0.63 11.52
CA PRO A 61 -8.91 -0.79 10.69
C PRO A 61 -8.97 0.20 9.51
N ASN A 62 -8.48 1.42 9.71
CA ASN A 62 -8.52 2.48 8.71
C ASN A 62 -7.56 2.19 7.53
N THR A 63 -6.35 1.72 7.83
CA THR A 63 -5.40 1.32 6.79
C THR A 63 -5.82 0.01 6.13
N TYR A 64 -6.33 -0.95 6.91
CA TYR A 64 -6.88 -2.20 6.40
C TYR A 64 -7.99 -1.97 5.37
N GLU A 65 -8.95 -1.09 5.68
CA GLU A 65 -10.06 -0.76 4.77
C GLU A 65 -9.53 -0.16 3.46
N MET A 66 -8.60 0.79 3.55
CA MET A 66 -8.05 1.46 2.37
C MET A 66 -7.24 0.51 1.47
N VAL A 67 -6.43 -0.37 2.05
CA VAL A 67 -5.65 -1.37 1.31
C VAL A 67 -6.57 -2.42 0.68
N SER A 68 -7.55 -2.92 1.43
CA SER A 68 -8.53 -3.89 0.92
C SER A 68 -9.32 -3.31 -0.26
N LYS A 69 -9.78 -2.06 -0.13
CA LYS A 69 -10.47 -1.35 -1.22
C LYS A 69 -9.57 -1.21 -2.44
N SER A 70 -8.31 -0.81 -2.23
CA SER A 70 -7.32 -0.65 -3.31
C SER A 70 -7.02 -1.95 -4.07
N LEU A 71 -7.13 -3.11 -3.42
CA LEU A 71 -6.92 -4.42 -4.05
C LEU A 71 -8.15 -4.93 -4.81
N ALA A 72 -9.36 -4.57 -4.33
CA ALA A 72 -10.63 -4.90 -4.97
C ALA A 72 -10.89 -4.02 -6.22
N GLU A 73 -10.51 -2.75 -6.14
CA GLU A 73 -10.53 -1.76 -7.24
C GLU A 73 -9.52 -2.04 -8.34
#